data_AF-A0A944SWV4-F1
#
_entry.id   AF-A0A944SWV4-F1
#
_cell.length_a   1.000
_cell.length_b   1.000
_cell.length_c   1.000
_cell.angle_alpha   90.00
_cell.angle_beta   90.00
_cell.angle_gamma   90.00
#
_symmetry.space_group_name_H-M   'P 1'
#
loop_
_entity.id
_entity.type
_entity.pdbx_description
1 polymer ?
#
loop_
_entity_poly.entity_id
_entity_poly.type
_entity_poly.pdbx_seq_one_letter_code
_entity_poly.pdbx_strand_id
1 'polypeptide(L)'
;METVVIFIFLTTFLLAYANGANDNFKGVATLYGSKTLGYKKALAWTTFTTAFGCGLAMFLAGELVIVFKGKGLVPDDVILMQNFP
;
A
#
# COMPACT_ATOMS: atom_id res chain seq x y z
N MET A 1 11.32 -22.80 3.46
CA MET A 1 10.31 -22.06 2.67
C MET A 1 9.33 -21.34 3.61
N GLU A 2 8.76 -22.03 4.61
CA GLU A 2 7.84 -21.43 5.61
C GLU A 2 8.43 -20.25 6.40
N THR A 3 9.68 -20.35 6.86
CA THR A 3 10.35 -19.27 7.60
C THR A 3 10.45 -17.98 6.79
N VAL A 4 10.75 -18.08 5.49
CA VAL A 4 10.86 -16.92 4.59
C VAL A 4 9.50 -16.25 4.40
N VAL A 5 8.43 -17.04 4.25
CA VAL A 5 7.06 -16.52 4.13
C VAL A 5 6.65 -15.77 5.41
N ILE A 6 6.98 -16.30 6.59
CA ILE A 6 6.71 -15.64 7.87
C ILE A 6 7.43 -14.28 7.93
N PHE A 7 8.72 -14.23 7.57
CA PHE A 7 9.46 -12.97 7.55
C PHE A 7 8.86 -11.97 6.56
N ILE A 8 8.55 -12.39 5.33
CA ILE A 8 7.92 -11.53 4.31
C ILE A 8 6.58 -10.98 4.82
N PHE A 9 5.75 -11.83 5.43
CA PHE A 9 4.47 -11.41 5.98
C PHE A 9 4.68 -10.36 7.07
N LEU A 10 5.56 -10.62 8.05
CA LEU A 10 5.85 -9.69 9.13
C LEU A 10 6.39 -8.35 8.64
N THR A 11 7.38 -8.37 7.72
CA THR A 11 7.95 -7.13 7.19
C THR A 11 6.94 -6.35 6.36
N THR A 12 6.12 -7.03 5.55
CA THR A 12 5.07 -6.38 4.75
C THR A 12 3.98 -5.79 5.66
N PHE A 13 3.61 -6.49 6.72
CA PHE A 13 2.65 -6.01 7.71
C PHE A 13 3.15 -4.76 8.44
N LEU A 14 4.41 -4.77 8.90
CA LEU A 14 5.04 -3.61 9.53
C LEU A 14 5.16 -2.43 8.57
N LEU A 15 5.53 -2.69 7.31
CA LEU A 15 5.59 -1.68 6.27
C LEU A 15 4.21 -1.05 6.00
N ALA A 16 3.16 -1.87 5.89
CA ALA A 16 1.79 -1.40 5.72
C ALA A 16 1.32 -0.56 6.92
N TYR A 17 1.67 -0.97 8.15
CA TYR A 17 1.35 -0.21 9.35
C TYR A 17 2.05 1.16 9.38
N ALA A 18 3.37 1.20 9.13
CA ALA A 18 4.14 2.44 9.13
C ALA A 18 3.65 3.42 8.06
N ASN A 19 3.42 2.93 6.83
CA ASN A 19 2.89 3.74 5.74
C ASN A 19 1.46 4.22 6.04
N GLY A 20 0.60 3.34 6.56
CA GLY A 20 -0.75 3.70 6.99
C GLY A 20 -0.73 4.80 8.05
N ALA A 21 0.11 4.69 9.08
CA ALA A 21 0.19 5.72 10.13
C ALA A 21 0.65 7.09 9.59
N ASN A 22 1.58 7.11 8.64
CA ASN A 22 2.11 8.34 8.03
C ASN A 22 1.14 8.98 7.03
N ASP A 23 0.52 8.18 6.16
CA ASP A 23 -0.21 8.69 5.00
C ASP A 23 -1.72 8.80 5.23
N ASN A 24 -2.31 7.96 6.09
CA ASN A 24 -3.77 7.91 6.25
C ASN A 24 -4.34 9.26 6.69
N PHE A 25 -3.67 10.01 7.58
CA PHE A 25 -4.18 11.32 8.01
C PHE A 25 -3.96 12.44 6.99
N LYS A 26 -3.06 12.27 6.01
CA LYS A 26 -2.79 13.29 4.99
C LYS A 26 -4.03 13.60 4.15
N GLY A 27 -4.86 12.59 3.86
CA GLY A 27 -6.10 12.74 3.10
C GLY A 27 -7.17 13.63 3.76
N VAL A 28 -7.09 13.83 5.08
CA VAL A 28 -8.04 14.66 5.85
C VAL A 28 -7.36 15.84 6.55
N ALA A 29 -6.10 16.12 6.25
CA ALA A 29 -5.34 17.20 6.87
C ALA A 29 -6.03 18.55 6.68
N THR A 30 -6.66 18.78 5.52
CA THR A 30 -7.43 20.00 5.23
C THR A 30 -8.72 20.07 6.02
N LEU A 31 -9.48 18.97 6.18
CA LEU A 31 -10.70 18.91 6.98
C LEU A 31 -10.45 19.17 8.48
N TYR A 32 -9.32 18.66 8.98
CA TYR A 32 -8.88 18.93 10.33
C TYR A 32 -8.35 20.37 10.48
N GLY A 33 -7.49 20.80 9.55
CA GLY A 33 -6.89 22.15 9.55
C GLY A 33 -7.91 23.28 9.39
N SER A 34 -8.97 23.07 8.61
CA SER A 34 -10.09 24.00 8.45
C SER A 34 -11.06 24.02 9.65
N LYS A 35 -10.85 23.16 10.66
CA LYS A 35 -11.75 22.94 11.79
C LYS A 35 -13.15 22.41 11.40
N THR A 36 -13.32 21.90 10.18
CA THR A 36 -14.58 21.25 9.77
C THR A 36 -14.83 19.97 10.57
N LEU A 37 -13.77 19.21 10.87
CA LEU A 37 -13.82 18.02 11.72
C LEU A 37 -12.78 18.09 12.85
N GLY A 38 -13.16 17.62 14.04
CA GLY A 38 -12.21 17.36 15.12
C GLY A 38 -11.36 16.12 14.84
N TYR A 39 -10.19 16.02 15.49
CA TYR A 39 -9.18 14.98 15.26
C TYR A 39 -9.75 13.55 15.17
N LYS A 40 -10.52 13.12 16.20
CA LYS A 40 -11.09 11.76 16.22
C LYS A 40 -12.04 11.49 15.07
N LYS A 41 -12.84 12.48 14.67
CA LYS A 41 -13.79 12.37 13.55
C LYS A 41 -13.05 12.32 12.21
N ALA A 42 -12.04 13.18 12.03
CA ALA A 42 -11.19 13.16 10.84
C ALA A 42 -10.43 11.82 10.71
N LEU A 43 -9.88 11.31 11.82
CA LEU A 43 -9.17 10.03 11.86
C LEU A 43 -10.10 8.84 11.54
N ALA A 44 -11.30 8.83 12.11
CA ALA A 44 -12.30 7.79 11.81
C ALA A 44 -12.74 7.86 10.33
N TRP A 45 -12.99 9.08 9.83
CA TRP A 45 -13.39 9.30 8.44
C TRP A 45 -12.34 8.80 7.47
N THR A 46 -11.08 9.22 7.64
CA THR A 46 -10.00 8.81 6.74
C THR A 46 -9.72 7.31 6.78
N THR A 47 -9.82 6.69 7.97
CA THR A 47 -9.63 5.23 8.11
C THR A 47 -10.73 4.48 7.36
N PHE A 48 -11.99 4.92 7.47
CA PHE A 48 -13.11 4.30 6.77
C PHE A 48 -13.00 4.46 5.26
N THR A 49 -12.74 5.68 4.77
CA THR A 49 -12.64 5.95 3.33
C THR A 49 -11.42 5.27 2.69
N THR A 50 -10.29 5.19 3.39
CA THR A 50 -9.11 4.44 2.93
C THR A 50 -9.40 2.95 2.83
N ALA A 51 -10.00 2.33 3.85
CA ALA A 51 -10.36 0.92 3.81
C ALA A 51 -11.33 0.60 2.65
N PHE A 52 -12.35 1.45 2.47
CA PHE A 52 -13.30 1.32 1.37
C PHE A 52 -12.63 1.51 0.01
N GLY A 53 -11.78 2.53 -0.13
CA GLY A 53 -11.00 2.80 -1.33
C GLY A 53 -10.07 1.64 -1.70
N CYS A 54 -9.41 1.02 -0.72
CA CYS A 54 -8.61 -0.19 -0.94
C CYS A 54 -9.46 -1.37 -1.46
N GLY A 55 -10.64 -1.60 -0.89
CA GLY A 55 -11.57 -2.63 -1.38
C GLY A 55 -12.01 -2.39 -2.82
N LEU A 56 -12.41 -1.16 -3.13
CA LEU A 56 -12.80 -0.76 -4.48
C LEU A 56 -11.62 -0.85 -5.47
N ALA A 57 -10.43 -0.43 -5.04
CA ALA A 57 -9.21 -0.54 -5.84
C ALA A 57 -8.91 -2.00 -6.16
N MET A 58 -8.98 -2.92 -5.19
CA MET A 58 -8.79 -4.36 -5.45
C MET A 58 -9.82 -4.91 -6.45
N PHE A 59 -11.07 -4.46 -6.36
CA PHE A 59 -12.12 -4.86 -7.32
C PHE A 59 -11.82 -4.35 -8.75
N LEU A 60 -11.33 -3.12 -8.88
CA LEU A 60 -11.03 -2.49 -10.18
C LEU A 60 -9.65 -2.86 -10.75
N ALA A 61 -8.70 -3.23 -9.89
CA ALA A 61 -7.29 -3.41 -10.25
C ALA A 61 -6.97 -4.74 -10.94
N GLY A 62 -7.96 -5.55 -11.35
CA GLY A 62 -7.72 -6.81 -12.05
C GLY A 62 -6.73 -6.69 -13.22
N GLU A 63 -6.89 -5.65 -14.04
CA GLU A 63 -5.99 -5.34 -15.16
C GLU A 63 -4.69 -4.64 -14.71
N LEU A 64 -4.74 -3.76 -13.69
CA LEU A 64 -3.53 -3.11 -13.17
C LEU A 64 -2.56 -4.14 -12.58
N VAL A 65 -3.08 -5.15 -11.88
CA VAL A 65 -2.24 -6.22 -11.34
C VAL A 65 -1.50 -6.91 -12.48
N ILE A 66 -2.13 -7.16 -13.65
CA ILE A 66 -1.50 -7.73 -14.85
C ILE A 66 -0.40 -6.82 -15.41
N VAL A 67 -0.64 -5.52 -15.47
CA VAL A 67 0.33 -4.53 -15.95
C VAL A 67 1.52 -4.37 -15.00
N PHE A 68 1.30 -4.48 -13.69
CA PHE A 68 2.32 -4.26 -12.65
C PHE A 68 2.91 -5.55 -12.05
N LYS A 69 2.73 -6.74 -12.67
CA LYS A 69 3.32 -8.02 -12.18
C LYS A 69 4.85 -8.06 -12.21
N GLY A 70 5.51 -6.98 -12.65
CA GLY A 70 6.95 -6.91 -12.82
C GLY A 70 7.49 -7.69 -14.03
N LYS A 71 6.65 -8.51 -14.68
CA LYS A 71 6.98 -9.18 -15.95
C LYS A 71 7.21 -8.12 -17.03
N GLY A 72 8.46 -7.94 -17.44
CA GLY A 72 8.89 -6.90 -18.39
C GLY A 72 9.45 -5.62 -17.77
N LEU A 73 9.51 -5.49 -16.44
CA LEU A 73 10.25 -4.38 -15.79
C LEU A 73 11.77 -4.56 -15.87
N VAL A 74 12.21 -5.81 -15.99
CA VAL A 74 13.61 -6.20 -16.09
C VAL A 74 13.72 -7.17 -17.27
N PRO A 75 14.66 -6.97 -18.21
CA PRO A 75 14.87 -7.90 -19.32
C PRO A 75 15.10 -9.32 -18.82
N ASP A 76 14.57 -10.33 -19.52
CA ASP A 76 14.70 -11.74 -19.11
C ASP A 76 16.18 -12.14 -18.98
N ASP A 77 17.03 -11.58 -19.84
CA ASP A 77 18.49 -11.72 -19.84
C ASP A 77 19.15 -11.21 -18.54
N VAL A 78 18.59 -10.18 -17.90
CA VAL A 78 19.06 -9.70 -16.58
C VAL A 78 18.60 -10.63 -15.46
N ILE A 79 17.38 -11.17 -15.55
CA ILE A 79 16.84 -12.11 -14.55
C ILE A 79 17.64 -13.42 -14.52
N LEU A 80 18.20 -13.81 -15.66
CA LEU A 80 19.03 -15.01 -15.83
C LEU A 80 20.51 -14.80 -15.49
N MET A 81 20.96 -13.56 -15.23
CA MET A 81 22.35 -13.30 -14.86
C MET A 81 22.67 -13.94 -13.52
N GLN A 82 23.69 -14.79 -13.52
CA GLN A 82 24.15 -15.47 -12.31
C GLN A 82 24.80 -14.50 -11.31
N ASN A 83 25.30 -13.35 -11.80
CA ASN A 83 25.75 -12.22 -11.01
C ASN A 83 25.39 -10.93 -11.75
N PHE A 84 24.72 -10.00 -11.06
CA PHE A 84 24.45 -8.65 -11.54
C PHE A 84 25.60 -7.73 -11.06
N PRO A 85 26.17 -6.86 -11.92
CA PRO A 85 27.25 -5.94 -11.53
C PRO A 85 26.81 -4.89 -10.50
#